data_AF-A0A914G477-F1
#
_entry.id   AF-A0A914G477-F1
#
_cell.length_a   1.000
_cell.length_b   1.000
_cell.length_c   1.000
_cell.angle_alpha   90.00
_cell.angle_beta   90.00
_cell.angle_gamma   90.00
#
_symmetry.space_group_name_H-M   'P 1'
#
loop_
_entity.id
_entity.type
_entity.pdbx_description
1 polymer ?
#
loop_
_entity_poly.entity_id
_entity_poly.type
_entity_poly.pdbx_seq_one_letter_code
_entity_poly.pdbx_strand_id
1 'polypeptide(L)'
;MLSSLLPDILNPNKEEYSAPNGPGYASPAEACKGPREKYLFITCPSSEPEKAPDAVVTIDVDPKSETYGQAVCKLMMPNLGDEIHHMGWNICSSCHGC
;
A
#
# COMPACT_ATOMS: atom_id res chain seq x y z
N MET A 1 13.23 -13.99 -12.13
CA MET A 1 13.35 -13.70 -10.68
C MET A 1 12.40 -12.57 -10.29
N LEU A 2 11.08 -12.77 -10.44
CA LEU A 2 10.05 -11.74 -10.17
C LEU A 2 8.95 -12.24 -9.20
N SER A 3 9.12 -13.43 -8.61
CA SER A 3 8.08 -14.05 -7.77
C SER A 3 8.34 -14.00 -6.27
N SER A 4 9.45 -13.40 -5.81
CA SER A 4 9.85 -13.47 -4.39
C SER A 4 9.43 -12.28 -3.52
N LEU A 5 8.91 -11.19 -4.10
CA LEU A 5 8.54 -9.97 -3.35
C LEU A 5 7.02 -9.75 -3.21
N LEU A 6 6.19 -10.43 -4.00
CA LEU A 6 4.73 -10.43 -3.90
C LEU A 6 4.10 -11.34 -2.81
N PRO A 7 4.72 -12.46 -2.35
CA PRO A 7 3.97 -13.40 -1.51
C PRO A 7 3.70 -12.86 -0.11
N ASP A 8 4.47 -11.88 0.36
CA ASP A 8 4.40 -11.44 1.75
C ASP A 8 3.19 -10.56 2.09
N ILE A 9 2.62 -9.87 1.10
CA ILE A 9 1.41 -9.04 1.25
C ILE A 9 0.14 -9.89 1.11
N LEU A 10 0.21 -10.99 0.36
CA LEU A 10 -0.91 -11.89 0.08
C LEU A 10 -0.84 -13.21 0.84
N ASN A 11 0.10 -13.39 1.79
CA ASN A 11 0.23 -14.63 2.54
C ASN A 11 -0.84 -14.70 3.63
N PRO A 12 -1.88 -15.55 3.48
CA PRO A 12 -2.94 -15.70 4.48
C PRO A 12 -2.46 -16.39 5.77
N ASN A 13 -1.23 -16.92 5.79
CA ASN A 13 -0.63 -17.61 6.94
C ASN A 13 0.34 -16.71 7.73
N LYS A 14 0.52 -15.44 7.38
CA LYS A 14 1.10 -14.47 8.33
C LYS A 14 0.03 -14.20 9.37
N GLU A 15 0.41 -14.21 10.65
CA GLU A 15 -0.48 -13.83 11.74
C GLU A 15 -1.18 -12.53 11.36
N GLU A 16 -2.48 -12.63 11.10
CA GLU A 16 -3.35 -11.48 10.93
C GLU A 16 -3.20 -10.69 12.22
N TYR A 17 -2.71 -9.45 12.14
CA TYR A 17 -2.61 -8.59 13.31
C TYR A 17 -4.04 -8.27 13.77
N SER A 18 -4.67 -9.18 14.50
CA SER A 18 -5.93 -8.94 15.19
C SER A 18 -5.56 -8.17 16.45
N ALA A 19 -5.39 -6.86 16.33
CA ALA A 19 -5.33 -6.03 17.52
C ALA A 19 -6.62 -6.31 18.31
N PRO A 20 -6.54 -6.60 19.63
CA PRO A 20 -7.70 -6.96 20.44
C PRO A 20 -8.80 -5.88 20.49
N ASN A 21 -8.52 -4.69 19.95
CA ASN A 21 -9.40 -3.54 19.87
C ASN A 21 -9.66 -3.12 18.41
N GLY A 22 -9.73 -4.05 17.46
CA GLY A 22 -9.95 -3.70 16.05
C GLY A 22 -8.75 -3.01 15.37
N PRO A 23 -8.89 -2.63 14.09
CA PRO A 23 -7.78 -2.15 13.27
C PRO A 23 -7.31 -0.74 13.63
N GLY A 24 -6.02 -0.49 13.41
CA GLY A 24 -5.39 0.82 13.62
C GLY A 24 -5.06 1.12 15.09
N TYR A 25 -4.95 2.41 15.41
CA TYR A 25 -4.43 2.90 16.69
C TYR A 25 -5.48 3.71 17.45
N ALA A 26 -5.50 3.59 18.78
CA ALA A 26 -6.45 4.28 19.65
C ALA A 26 -6.35 5.82 19.61
N SER A 27 -5.18 6.35 19.24
CA SER A 27 -4.93 7.80 19.18
C SER A 27 -3.77 8.12 18.24
N PRO A 28 -3.61 9.39 17.81
CA PRO A 28 -2.42 9.82 17.07
C PRO A 28 -1.10 9.54 17.81
N ALA A 29 -1.07 9.69 19.14
CA ALA A 29 0.11 9.43 19.95
C ALA A 29 0.53 7.95 19.92
N GLU A 30 -0.43 7.03 19.86
CA GLU A 30 -0.15 5.60 19.68
C GLU A 30 0.27 5.30 18.24
N ALA A 31 -0.33 5.96 17.24
CA ALA A 31 0.07 5.80 15.84
C ALA A 31 1.53 6.21 15.59
N CYS A 32 2.02 7.26 16.27
CA CYS A 32 3.43 7.68 16.18
C CYS A 32 4.42 6.65 16.76
N LYS A 33 3.96 5.71 17.59
CA LYS A 33 4.78 4.61 18.12
C LYS A 33 4.74 3.36 17.24
N GLY A 34 3.92 3.38 16.19
CA GLY A 34 3.78 2.29 15.24
C GLY A 34 5.09 1.98 14.52
N PRO A 35 5.21 0.78 13.92
CA PRO A 35 6.36 0.44 13.10
C PRO A 35 6.46 1.40 11.91
N ARG A 36 7.70 1.68 11.49
CA ARG A 36 7.95 2.43 10.26
C ARG A 36 7.44 1.66 9.05
N GLU A 37 6.87 2.39 8.09
CA GLU A 37 6.42 1.87 6.81
C GLU A 37 7.55 1.19 6.03
N LYS A 38 7.19 0.14 5.28
CA LYS A 38 8.11 -0.57 4.38
C LYS A 38 7.75 -0.41 2.91
N TYR A 39 6.50 -0.02 2.64
CA TYR A 39 6.00 0.17 1.28
C TYR A 39 5.14 1.43 1.22
N LEU A 40 5.21 2.11 0.07
CA LEU A 40 4.31 3.21 -0.29
C LEU A 40 3.50 2.81 -1.52
N PHE A 41 2.22 3.15 -1.52
CA PHE A 41 1.34 3.02 -2.68
C PHE A 41 1.10 4.41 -3.26
N ILE A 42 1.44 4.60 -4.53
CA ILE A 42 1.42 5.92 -5.20
C ILE A 42 0.49 5.85 -6.39
N THR A 43 -0.43 6.81 -6.50
CA THR A 43 -1.23 7.03 -7.70
C THR A 43 -0.38 7.67 -8.78
N CYS A 44 -0.38 7.09 -9.98
CA CYS A 44 0.38 7.54 -11.13
C CYS A 44 -0.57 7.76 -12.32
N PRO A 45 -1.19 8.95 -12.44
CA PRO A 45 -1.99 9.28 -13.60
C PRO A 45 -1.12 9.36 -14.87
N SER A 46 -1.67 8.91 -15.98
CA SER A 46 -1.02 8.92 -17.29
C SER A 46 -0.95 10.34 -17.86
N SER A 47 0.20 10.72 -18.41
CA SER A 47 0.35 11.96 -19.18
C SER A 47 -0.27 11.89 -20.57
N GLU A 48 -0.64 10.68 -21.02
CA GLU A 48 -1.32 10.42 -22.30
C GLU A 48 -2.57 9.57 -22.04
N PRO A 49 -3.62 10.14 -21.40
CA PRO A 49 -4.77 9.38 -20.89
C PRO A 49 -5.56 8.64 -21.98
N GLU A 50 -5.47 9.07 -23.25
CA GLU A 50 -6.11 8.40 -24.38
C GLU A 50 -5.31 7.21 -24.95
N LYS A 51 -4.08 7.00 -24.49
CA LYS A 51 -3.17 5.97 -25.02
C LYS A 51 -2.66 4.99 -23.97
N ALA A 52 -2.58 5.40 -22.72
CA ALA A 52 -2.09 4.57 -21.64
C ALA A 52 -2.95 4.74 -20.38
N PRO A 53 -3.31 3.64 -19.70
CA PRO A 53 -4.05 3.71 -18.46
C PRO A 53 -3.17 4.20 -17.33
N ASP A 54 -3.82 4.72 -16.30
CA ASP A 54 -3.15 5.10 -15.05
C ASP A 54 -2.62 3.85 -14.32
N ALA A 55 -1.86 4.06 -13.25
CA ALA A 55 -1.38 2.95 -12.43
C ALA A 55 -1.26 3.30 -10.95
N VAL A 56 -1.42 2.30 -10.09
CA VAL A 56 -0.95 2.36 -8.70
C VAL A 56 0.40 1.64 -8.64
N VAL A 57 1.42 2.35 -8.16
CA VAL A 57 2.79 1.84 -8.04
C VAL A 57 3.12 1.58 -6.57
N THR A 58 3.68 0.42 -6.27
CA THR A 58 4.23 0.09 -4.96
C THR A 58 5.73 0.37 -4.96
N ILE A 59 6.17 1.28 -4.10
CA ILE A 59 7.58 1.60 -3.86
C ILE A 59 8.02 0.93 -2.57
N ASP A 60 9.16 0.23 -2.61
CA ASP A 60 9.82 -0.28 -1.41
C ASP A 60 10.60 0.85 -0.73
N VAL A 61 10.31 1.09 0.55
CA VAL A 61 10.90 2.14 1.38
C VAL A 61 11.52 1.60 2.67
N ASP A 62 11.75 0.29 2.79
CA ASP A 62 12.55 -0.28 3.87
C ASP A 62 14.05 -0.07 3.60
N PRO A 63 14.80 0.74 4.38
CA PRO A 63 16.22 0.97 4.13
C PRO A 63 17.11 -0.27 4.22
N LYS A 64 16.58 -1.38 4.76
CA LYS A 64 17.28 -2.66 4.84
C LYS A 64 17.02 -3.56 3.62
N SER A 65 16.12 -3.17 2.72
CA SER A 65 15.78 -3.93 1.53
C SER A 65 16.80 -3.72 0.41
N GLU A 66 17.08 -4.78 -0.36
CA GLU A 66 17.89 -4.70 -1.59
C GLU A 66 17.21 -3.85 -2.68
N THR A 67 15.88 -3.73 -2.63
CA THR A 67 15.06 -2.93 -3.55
C THR A 67 14.66 -1.57 -2.99
N TYR A 68 15.33 -1.10 -1.93
CA TYR A 68 15.05 0.21 -1.33
C TYR A 68 15.06 1.34 -2.39
N GLY A 69 13.98 2.11 -2.43
CA GLY A 69 13.77 3.22 -3.37
C GLY A 69 13.31 2.80 -4.77
N GLN A 70 13.00 1.51 -5.00
CA GLN A 70 12.57 1.01 -6.30
C GLN A 70 11.08 0.70 -6.35
N ALA A 71 10.50 0.78 -7.55
CA ALA A 71 9.16 0.28 -7.82
C ALA A 71 9.18 -1.25 -7.91
N VAL A 72 8.51 -1.89 -6.96
CA VAL A 72 8.44 -3.35 -6.86
C VAL A 72 7.16 -3.94 -7.45
N CYS A 73 6.13 -3.12 -7.64
CA CYS A 73 4.89 -3.50 -8.30
C CYS A 73 4.28 -2.31 -9.06
N LYS A 74 3.61 -2.61 -10.18
CA LYS A 74 2.80 -1.65 -10.94
C LYS A 74 1.46 -2.30 -11.30
N LEU A 75 0.39 -1.80 -10.69
CA LEU A 75 -0.98 -2.21 -10.99
C LEU A 75 -1.59 -1.22 -11.99
N MET A 76 -1.76 -1.66 -13.24
CA MET A 76 -2.42 -0.84 -14.26
C MET A 76 -3.92 -0.76 -14.00
N MET A 77 -4.50 0.43 -14.16
CA MET A 77 -5.94 0.61 -14.09
C MET A 77 -6.62 0.02 -15.33
N PRO A 78 -7.87 -0.46 -15.20
CA PRO A 78 -8.52 -1.19 -16.27
C PRO A 78 -8.95 -0.32 -17.45
N ASN A 79 -9.14 0.99 -17.26
CA ASN A 79 -9.63 1.88 -18.31
C ASN A 79 -8.65 3.01 -18.64
N LEU A 80 -8.82 3.58 -19.83
CA LEU A 80 -8.17 4.80 -20.24
C LEU A 80 -8.90 6.00 -19.64
N GLY A 81 -8.15 6.99 -19.16
CA GLY A 81 -8.71 8.20 -18.57
C GLY A 81 -9.45 8.00 -17.24
N ASP A 82 -9.09 6.98 -16.44
CA ASP A 82 -9.64 6.79 -15.08
C ASP A 82 -9.33 8.00 -14.15
N GLU A 83 -8.28 8.77 -14.45
CA GLU A 83 -7.87 9.99 -13.73
C GLU A 83 -7.67 9.77 -12.22
N ILE A 84 -6.94 8.70 -11.86
CA ILE A 84 -6.72 8.38 -10.45
C ILE A 84 -5.94 9.53 -9.77
N HIS A 85 -6.49 10.01 -8.65
CA HIS A 85 -5.94 11.16 -7.95
C HIS A 85 -5.73 10.89 -6.46
N HIS A 86 -6.77 10.43 -5.77
CA HIS A 86 -6.73 10.04 -4.37
C HIS A 86 -7.21 8.59 -4.19
N MET A 87 -6.65 7.92 -3.19
CA MET A 87 -7.07 6.59 -2.75
C MET A 87 -6.93 6.46 -1.24
N GLY A 88 -7.57 5.45 -0.65
CA GLY A 88 -7.52 5.20 0.78
C GLY A 88 -7.80 3.75 1.14
N TRP A 89 -7.63 3.44 2.42
CA TRP A 89 -7.92 2.11 2.97
C TRP A 89 -9.41 1.97 3.28
N ASN A 90 -9.96 0.78 3.06
CA ASN A 90 -11.35 0.45 3.37
C ASN A 90 -11.62 0.45 4.89
N ILE A 91 -10.60 0.22 5.71
CA ILE A 91 -10.68 0.23 7.18
C ILE A 91 -9.42 0.89 7.74
N CYS A 92 -9.56 1.68 8.82
CA CYS A 92 -8.45 2.37 9.48
C CYS A 92 -8.74 2.57 10.98
N SER A 93 -7.93 3.40 11.66
CA SER A 93 -8.05 3.70 13.08
C SER A 93 -9.42 4.25 13.52
N SER A 94 -10.26 4.73 12.60
CA SER A 94 -11.65 5.12 12.92
C SER A 94 -12.52 3.94 13.39
N CYS A 95 -12.09 2.71 13.10
CA CYS A 95 -12.75 1.48 13.54
C CYS A 95 -12.06 0.84 14.76
N HIS A 96 -11.21 1.60 15.46
CA HIS A 96 -10.60 1.12 16.70
C HIS A 96 -11.65 0.99 17.81
N GLY A 97 -11.71 -0.19 18.42
CA GLY A 97 -12.62 -0.58 19.50
C GLY A 97 -13.98 -1.08 19.02
N CYS A 98 -14.15 -1.29 17.72
CA CYS A 98 -15.37 -1.85 17.11
C CYS A 98 -15.43 -3.38 17.20
#